data_AF-A0A2V7U1F4-F1
#
_entry.id   AF-A0A2V7U1F4-F1
#
_cell.length_a   1.000
_cell.length_b   1.000
_cell.length_c   1.000
_cell.angle_alpha   90.00
_cell.angle_beta   90.00
_cell.angle_gamma   90.00
#
_symmetry.space_group_name_H-M   'P 1'
#
loop_
_entity.id
_entity.type
_entity.pdbx_description
1 polymer ?
#
loop_
_entity_poly.entity_id
_entity_poly.type
_entity_poly.pdbx_seq_one_letter_code
_entity_poly.pdbx_strand_id
1 'polypeptide(L)'
;MRCAECRTEISVPSTYTHGDHVKCPTCGTRHKVVRSGETVRVVLADIGPLKDALHANEMQQSRLEAELRHARASFGIGVNGIGLGVAYAIWQVGFKEGQIGMPLLWEVVGVAILSGVLLELANYFFLAKRKAMSRLSGEIEEIEAERRSLEQKIREASRV
;
A
#
# COMPACT_ATOMS: atom_id res chain seq x y z
N MET A 1 24.91 -17.95 -22.81
CA MET A 1 23.56 -18.09 -22.17
C MET A 1 23.17 -16.80 -21.50
N ARG A 2 21.91 -16.54 -21.17
CA ARG A 2 21.53 -15.30 -20.49
C ARG A 2 21.22 -15.51 -19.00
N CYS A 3 21.67 -14.58 -18.17
CA CYS A 3 21.28 -14.48 -16.77
C CYS A 3 19.76 -14.35 -16.68
N ALA A 4 19.13 -15.11 -15.78
CA ALA A 4 17.70 -15.01 -15.53
C ALA A 4 17.31 -13.63 -14.94
N GLU A 5 18.22 -12.96 -14.23
CA GLU A 5 17.94 -11.69 -13.55
C GLU A 5 18.26 -10.48 -14.42
N CYS A 6 19.53 -10.27 -14.80
CA CYS A 6 19.95 -9.08 -15.56
C CYS A 6 19.99 -9.28 -17.09
N ARG A 7 19.61 -10.45 -17.59
CA ARG A 7 19.68 -10.85 -19.02
C ARG A 7 21.08 -10.80 -19.67
N THR A 8 22.13 -10.40 -18.94
CA THR A 8 23.51 -10.39 -19.43
C THR A 8 24.00 -11.79 -19.80
N GLU A 9 24.91 -11.86 -20.76
CA GLU A 9 25.50 -13.12 -21.17
C GLU A 9 26.39 -13.74 -20.08
N ILE A 10 26.12 -14.99 -19.75
CA ILE A 10 26.90 -15.84 -18.86
C ILE A 10 27.56 -16.91 -19.74
N SER A 11 28.89 -17.00 -19.61
CA SER A 11 29.67 -18.12 -20.13
C SER A 11 29.67 -19.25 -19.10
N VAL A 12 29.24 -20.44 -19.52
CA VAL A 12 29.27 -21.66 -18.71
C VAL A 12 30.35 -22.57 -19.29
N PRO A 13 31.52 -22.68 -18.65
CA PRO A 13 32.59 -23.54 -19.14
C PRO A 13 32.14 -25.00 -19.28
N SER A 14 32.73 -25.72 -20.22
CA SER A 14 32.45 -27.15 -20.46
C SER A 14 32.78 -28.03 -19.24
N THR A 15 33.62 -27.55 -18.32
CA THR A 15 33.96 -28.22 -17.06
C THR A 15 32.82 -28.28 -16.06
N TYR A 16 31.79 -27.44 -16.18
CA TYR A 16 30.64 -27.44 -15.29
C TYR A 16 29.68 -28.56 -15.66
N THR A 17 29.41 -29.45 -14.70
CA THR A 17 28.49 -30.58 -14.80
C THR A 17 27.05 -30.19 -14.47
N HIS A 18 26.10 -31.11 -14.70
CA HIS A 18 24.72 -30.90 -14.30
C HIS A 18 24.64 -30.79 -12.76
N GLY A 19 24.03 -29.71 -12.27
CA GLY A 19 23.92 -29.41 -10.85
C GLY A 19 24.97 -28.42 -10.32
N ASP A 20 26.00 -28.11 -11.10
CA ASP A 20 27.01 -27.12 -10.71
C ASP A 20 26.44 -25.70 -10.72
N HIS A 21 27.12 -24.81 -9.98
CA HIS A 21 26.64 -23.46 -9.75
C HIS A 21 27.55 -22.43 -10.42
N VAL A 22 27.00 -21.66 -11.35
CA VAL A 22 27.70 -20.54 -12.01
C VAL A 22 27.16 -19.20 -11.50
N LYS A 23 28.04 -18.26 -11.17
CA LYS A 23 27.66 -16.92 -10.72
C LYS A 23 27.64 -15.96 -11.92
N CYS A 24 26.60 -15.15 -12.05
CA CYS A 24 26.57 -14.08 -13.04
C CYS A 24 27.66 -13.04 -12.69
N PRO A 25 28.55 -12.67 -13.63
CA PRO A 25 29.61 -11.69 -13.37
C PRO A 25 29.08 -10.26 -13.17
N THR A 26 27.88 -9.96 -13.67
CA THR A 26 27.29 -8.62 -13.63
C THR A 26 26.44 -8.38 -12.39
N CYS A 27 25.41 -9.21 -12.14
CA CYS A 27 24.49 -9.02 -11.01
C CYS A 27 24.79 -9.93 -9.81
N GLY A 28 25.74 -10.86 -9.95
CA GLY A 28 26.12 -11.76 -8.85
C GLY A 28 25.14 -12.90 -8.55
N THR A 29 24.03 -13.03 -9.28
CA THR A 29 23.06 -14.12 -9.10
C THR A 29 23.71 -15.49 -9.34
N ARG A 30 23.46 -16.46 -8.46
CA ARG A 30 23.91 -17.86 -8.63
C ARG A 30 22.88 -18.64 -9.45
N HIS A 31 23.37 -19.37 -10.45
CA HIS A 31 22.56 -20.20 -11.32
C HIS A 31 23.03 -21.65 -11.26
N LYS A 32 22.09 -22.60 -11.20
CA LYS A 32 22.33 -24.02 -11.35
C LYS A 32 22.41 -24.36 -12.84
N VAL A 33 23.47 -25.03 -13.23
CA VAL A 33 23.69 -25.53 -14.59
C VAL A 33 22.86 -26.80 -14.76
N VAL A 34 21.93 -26.78 -15.72
CA VAL A 34 21.08 -27.91 -16.08
C VAL A 34 21.50 -28.36 -17.48
N ARG A 35 22.15 -29.52 -17.58
CA ARG A 35 22.44 -30.18 -18.85
C ARG A 35 21.36 -31.22 -19.15
N SER A 36 20.75 -31.15 -20.32
CA SER A 36 19.77 -32.11 -20.85
C SER A 36 20.17 -32.47 -22.27
N GLY A 37 20.82 -33.62 -22.43
CA GLY A 37 21.46 -34.03 -23.69
C GLY A 37 22.55 -33.05 -24.14
N GLU A 38 22.46 -32.59 -25.39
CA GLU A 38 23.36 -31.58 -25.97
C GLU A 38 23.03 -30.14 -25.54
N THR A 39 21.86 -29.92 -24.92
CA THR A 39 21.44 -28.58 -24.49
C THR A 39 21.91 -28.31 -23.07
N VAL A 40 22.58 -27.18 -22.89
CA VAL A 40 22.94 -26.65 -21.57
C VAL A 40 21.96 -25.50 -21.29
N ARG A 41 21.49 -25.38 -20.05
CA ARG A 41 20.65 -24.26 -19.58
C ARG A 41 21.11 -23.84 -18.19
N VAL A 42 20.80 -22.61 -17.80
CA VAL A 42 21.04 -22.08 -16.46
C VAL A 42 19.72 -21.71 -15.81
N VAL A 43 19.47 -22.20 -14.60
CA VAL A 43 18.26 -21.95 -13.79
C VAL A 43 18.69 -21.26 -12.51
N LEU A 44 17.83 -20.50 -11.82
CA LEU A 44 18.20 -19.97 -10.51
C LEU A 44 18.57 -21.12 -9.56
N ALA A 45 19.71 -21.00 -8.89
CA ALA A 45 20.21 -22.03 -7.99
C ALA A 45 19.45 -22.12 -6.67
N ASP A 46 18.96 -20.98 -6.19
CA ASP A 46 18.28 -20.87 -4.92
C ASP A 46 17.10 -19.91 -5.05
N ILE A 47 15.92 -20.41 -4.68
CA ILE A 47 14.66 -19.65 -4.66
C ILE A 47 14.47 -19.01 -3.26
N GLY A 48 15.27 -19.38 -2.26
CA GLY A 48 15.24 -18.83 -0.89
C GLY A 48 15.25 -17.30 -0.86
N PRO A 49 16.23 -16.62 -1.48
CA PRO A 49 16.26 -15.15 -1.51
C PRO A 49 15.03 -14.52 -2.17
N LEU A 50 14.44 -15.17 -3.18
CA LEU A 50 13.21 -14.70 -3.83
C LEU A 50 11.98 -14.90 -2.92
N LYS A 51 11.94 -16.00 -2.15
CA LYS A 51 10.89 -16.25 -1.14
C LYS A 51 11.00 -15.28 0.03
N ASP A 52 12.22 -15.00 0.49
CA ASP A 52 12.46 -14.04 1.57
C ASP A 52 12.06 -12.63 1.14
N ALA A 53 12.41 -12.22 -0.09
CA ALA A 53 11.97 -10.96 -0.67
C ALA A 53 10.44 -10.89 -0.82
N LEU A 54 9.80 -11.99 -1.24
CA LEU A 54 8.34 -12.08 -1.33
C LEU A 54 7.70 -11.91 0.06
N HIS A 55 8.23 -12.59 1.07
CA HIS A 55 7.71 -12.52 2.44
C HIS A 55 7.90 -11.13 3.06
N ALA A 56 9.03 -10.47 2.79
CA ALA A 56 9.27 -9.09 3.18
C ALA A 56 8.24 -8.12 2.54
N ASN A 57 7.92 -8.31 1.26
CA ASN A 57 6.90 -7.52 0.55
C ASN A 57 5.49 -7.77 1.13
N GLU A 58 5.12 -9.03 1.42
CA GLU A 58 3.84 -9.34 2.07
C GLU A 58 3.71 -8.68 3.45
N MET A 59 4.79 -8.66 4.25
CA MET A 59 4.81 -7.95 5.52
C MET A 59 4.61 -6.43 5.34
N GLN A 60 5.30 -5.81 4.38
CA GLN A 60 5.14 -4.38 4.08
C GLN A 60 3.72 -4.06 3.62
N GLN A 61 3.14 -4.87 2.72
CA GLN A 61 1.76 -4.75 2.28
C GLN A 61 0.79 -4.80 3.48
N SER A 62 0.93 -5.80 4.35
CA SER A 62 0.04 -5.97 5.51
C SER A 62 0.09 -4.77 6.47
N ARG A 63 1.26 -4.16 6.63
CA ARG A 63 1.46 -2.95 7.44
C ARG A 63 0.77 -1.75 6.81
N LEU A 64 0.97 -1.51 5.52
CA LEU A 64 0.32 -0.39 4.81
C LEU A 64 -1.21 -0.55 4.78
N GLU A 65 -1.72 -1.76 4.61
CA GLU A 65 -3.14 -2.07 4.71
C GLU A 65 -3.70 -1.82 6.12
N ALA A 66 -2.93 -2.10 7.18
CA ALA A 66 -3.31 -1.77 8.55
C ALA A 66 -3.37 -0.25 8.77
N GLU A 67 -2.37 0.49 8.27
CA GLU A 67 -2.35 1.97 8.32
C GLU A 67 -3.53 2.57 7.55
N LEU A 68 -3.85 2.02 6.38
CA LEU A 68 -4.98 2.44 5.56
C LEU A 68 -6.34 2.10 6.21
N ARG A 69 -6.47 0.94 6.86
CA ARG A 69 -7.66 0.61 7.67
C ARG A 69 -7.81 1.56 8.85
N HIS A 70 -6.73 1.93 9.52
CA HIS A 70 -6.77 2.89 10.63
C HIS A 70 -7.17 4.30 10.13
N ALA A 71 -6.61 4.73 9.00
CA ALA A 71 -7.00 5.98 8.34
C ALA A 71 -8.49 5.99 7.94
N ARG A 72 -9.05 4.85 7.51
CA ARG A 72 -10.48 4.69 7.21
C ARG A 72 -11.36 4.63 8.47
N ALA A 73 -10.97 3.90 9.50
CA ALA A 73 -11.77 3.76 10.73
C ALA A 73 -11.97 5.10 11.45
N SER A 74 -10.96 5.98 11.38
CA SER A 74 -11.03 7.33 11.95
C SER A 74 -11.97 8.31 11.20
N PHE A 75 -12.61 7.91 10.10
CA PHE A 75 -13.70 8.68 9.49
C PHE A 75 -15.01 8.58 10.28
N GLY A 76 -15.29 7.40 10.85
CA GLY A 76 -16.59 7.12 11.48
C GLY A 76 -16.81 7.81 12.82
N ILE A 77 -15.76 8.20 13.53
CA ILE A 77 -15.86 8.81 14.87
C ILE A 77 -16.04 10.34 14.78
N GLY A 78 -15.32 11.00 13.86
CA GLY A 78 -15.37 12.47 13.75
C GLY A 78 -16.66 13.01 13.15
N VAL A 79 -17.23 12.34 12.14
CA VAL A 79 -18.46 12.79 11.46
C VAL A 79 -19.69 12.62 12.36
N ASN A 80 -19.75 11.53 13.14
CA ASN A 80 -20.84 11.28 14.08
C ASN A 80 -20.83 12.26 15.26
N GLY A 81 -19.65 12.67 15.76
CA GLY A 81 -19.54 13.65 16.84
C GLY A 81 -19.98 15.06 16.43
N ILE A 82 -19.65 15.49 15.22
CA ILE A 82 -20.08 16.80 14.69
C ILE A 82 -21.60 16.80 14.45
N GLY A 83 -22.16 15.73 13.89
CA GLY A 83 -23.60 15.59 13.67
C GLY A 83 -24.41 15.65 14.97
N LEU A 84 -23.94 14.99 16.03
CA LEU A 84 -24.57 15.04 17.35
C LEU A 84 -24.50 16.44 17.98
N GLY A 85 -23.37 17.13 17.85
CA GLY A 85 -23.20 18.49 18.38
C GLY A 85 -24.13 19.51 17.71
N VAL A 86 -24.26 19.43 16.38
CA VAL A 86 -25.18 20.29 15.61
C VAL A 86 -26.64 19.96 15.93
N ALA A 87 -27.00 18.68 16.01
CA ALA A 87 -28.36 18.26 16.37
C ALA A 87 -28.76 18.73 17.78
N TYR A 88 -27.83 18.66 18.74
CA TYR A 88 -28.05 19.15 20.11
C TYR A 88 -28.26 20.67 20.14
N ALA A 89 -27.46 21.43 19.40
CA ALA A 89 -27.62 22.88 19.31
C ALA A 89 -28.98 23.28 18.68
N ILE A 90 -29.40 22.60 17.61
CA ILE A 90 -30.72 22.81 16.99
C ILE A 90 -31.85 22.46 17.95
N TRP A 91 -31.74 21.34 18.68
CA TRP A 91 -32.73 20.93 19.68
C TRP A 91 -32.88 21.98 20.79
N GLN A 92 -31.76 22.53 21.28
CA GLN A 92 -31.76 23.55 22.33
C GLN A 92 -32.45 24.85 21.89
N VAL A 93 -32.26 25.26 20.62
CA VAL A 93 -32.90 26.46 20.05
C VAL A 93 -34.38 26.22 19.71
N GLY A 94 -34.74 25.01 19.27
CA GLY A 94 -36.10 24.67 18.83
C GLY A 94 -37.10 24.35 19.96
N PHE A 95 -36.63 23.85 21.10
CA PHE A 95 -37.50 23.42 22.21
C PHE A 95 -37.53 24.39 23.41
N LYS A 96 -36.58 25.31 23.55
CA LYS A 96 -36.69 26.40 24.52
C LYS A 96 -37.39 27.58 23.85
N GLU A 97 -38.67 27.75 24.15
CA GLU A 97 -39.56 28.84 23.71
C GLU A 97 -39.07 30.24 24.11
N GLY A 98 -37.93 30.68 23.58
CA GLY A 98 -37.41 32.04 23.74
C GLY A 98 -38.15 32.99 22.81
N GLN A 99 -38.65 34.11 23.36
CA GLN A 99 -39.25 35.18 22.55
C GLN A 99 -38.30 35.59 21.42
N ILE A 100 -38.82 35.73 20.20
CA ILE A 100 -38.05 36.20 19.03
C ILE A 100 -37.62 37.65 19.30
N GLY A 101 -36.44 37.81 19.90
CA GLY A 101 -35.83 39.10 20.20
C GLY A 101 -34.39 39.14 19.69
N MET A 102 -33.75 40.30 19.77
CA MET A 102 -32.32 40.48 19.46
C MET A 102 -31.37 39.42 20.06
N PRO A 103 -31.60 38.83 21.26
CA PRO A 103 -30.78 37.73 21.74
C PRO A 103 -30.81 36.50 20.82
N LEU A 104 -31.98 36.14 20.26
CA LEU A 104 -32.14 35.01 19.35
C LEU A 104 -31.35 35.22 18.04
N LEU A 105 -31.30 36.48 17.58
CA LEU A 105 -30.59 36.86 16.36
C LEU A 105 -29.07 36.68 16.53
N TRP A 106 -28.53 37.01 17.71
CA TRP A 106 -27.14 36.73 18.05
C TRP A 106 -26.84 35.24 18.20
N GLU A 107 -27.75 34.45 18.76
CA GLU A 107 -27.61 32.99 18.81
C GLU A 107 -27.57 32.38 17.40
N VAL A 108 -28.47 32.80 16.51
CA VAL A 108 -28.50 32.32 15.11
C VAL A 108 -27.21 32.69 14.37
N VAL A 109 -26.71 33.92 14.51
CA VAL A 109 -25.43 34.34 13.92
C VAL A 109 -24.27 33.52 14.50
N GLY A 110 -24.27 33.27 15.81
CA GLY A 110 -23.27 32.43 16.47
C GLY A 110 -23.26 31.00 15.93
N VAL A 111 -24.44 30.37 15.77
CA VAL A 111 -24.58 29.04 15.20
C VAL A 111 -24.17 29.00 13.73
N ALA A 112 -24.50 30.02 12.94
CA ALA A 112 -24.12 30.11 11.53
C ALA A 112 -22.59 30.20 11.35
N ILE A 113 -21.92 31.04 12.16
CA ILE A 113 -20.45 31.16 12.14
C ILE A 113 -19.80 29.86 12.62
N LEU A 114 -20.27 29.31 13.74
CA LEU A 114 -19.72 28.08 14.30
C LEU A 114 -19.88 26.90 13.34
N SER A 115 -21.05 26.73 12.74
CA SER A 115 -21.30 25.68 11.76
C SER A 115 -20.47 25.86 10.49
N GLY A 116 -20.33 27.09 9.98
CA GLY A 116 -19.44 27.40 8.86
C GLY A 116 -17.99 27.01 9.12
N VAL A 117 -17.44 27.40 10.27
CA VAL A 117 -16.07 27.07 10.69
C VAL A 117 -15.90 25.55 10.87
N LEU A 118 -16.87 24.87 11.48
CA LEU A 118 -16.83 23.41 11.65
C LEU A 118 -16.92 22.67 10.32
N LEU A 119 -17.71 23.16 9.36
CA LEU A 119 -17.81 22.59 8.02
C LEU A 119 -16.51 22.76 7.25
N GLU A 120 -15.87 23.93 7.33
CA GLU A 120 -14.56 24.17 6.72
C GLU A 120 -13.47 23.29 7.36
N LEU A 121 -13.44 23.18 8.68
CA LEU A 121 -12.54 22.28 9.40
C LEU A 121 -12.76 20.83 8.98
N ALA A 122 -14.00 20.36 8.94
CA ALA A 122 -14.33 19.04 8.46
C ALA A 122 -13.80 18.85 7.04
N ASN A 123 -14.11 19.75 6.11
CA ASN A 123 -13.66 19.67 4.73
C ASN A 123 -12.12 19.63 4.61
N TYR A 124 -11.41 20.45 5.38
CA TYR A 124 -9.95 20.43 5.46
C TYR A 124 -9.41 19.06 5.92
N PHE A 125 -9.98 18.50 7.00
CA PHE A 125 -9.61 17.16 7.48
C PHE A 125 -9.94 16.07 6.44
N PHE A 126 -11.07 16.18 5.74
CA PHE A 126 -11.45 15.27 4.66
C PHE A 126 -10.43 15.29 3.52
N LEU A 127 -10.03 16.47 3.06
CA LEU A 127 -9.04 16.63 2.00
C LEU A 127 -7.66 16.10 2.41
N ALA A 128 -7.20 16.44 3.61
CA ALA A 128 -5.92 15.96 4.14
C ALA A 128 -5.88 14.42 4.23
N LYS A 129 -6.95 13.81 4.78
CA LYS A 129 -7.05 12.34 4.86
C LYS A 129 -7.17 11.68 3.48
N ARG A 130 -7.91 12.28 2.55
CA ARG A 130 -8.04 11.76 1.18
C ARG A 130 -6.68 11.68 0.49
N LYS A 131 -5.83 12.69 0.68
CA LYS A 131 -4.46 12.70 0.16
C LYS A 131 -3.57 11.63 0.81
N ALA A 132 -3.71 11.42 2.13
CA ALA A 132 -3.00 10.35 2.82
C ALA A 132 -3.43 8.95 2.32
N MET A 133 -4.74 8.73 2.15
CA MET A 133 -5.28 7.47 1.63
C MET A 133 -4.84 7.21 0.18
N SER A 134 -4.83 8.24 -0.69
CA SER A 134 -4.38 8.07 -2.07
C SER A 134 -2.90 7.71 -2.15
N ARG A 135 -2.06 8.33 -1.30
CA ARG A 135 -0.64 8.01 -1.21
C ARG A 135 -0.41 6.56 -0.80
N LEU A 136 -1.04 6.14 0.31
CA LEU A 136 -0.96 4.75 0.81
C LEU A 136 -1.49 3.73 -0.21
N SER A 137 -2.55 4.08 -0.95
CA SER A 137 -3.10 3.19 -1.99
C SER A 137 -2.12 3.02 -3.16
N GLY A 138 -1.44 4.10 -3.57
CA GLY A 138 -0.41 4.03 -4.61
C GLY A 138 0.79 3.20 -4.19
N GLU A 139 1.27 3.36 -2.95
CA GLU A 139 2.36 2.55 -2.40
C GLU A 139 2.00 1.05 -2.35
N ILE A 140 0.75 0.70 -2.00
CA ILE A 140 0.26 -0.69 -2.05
C ILE A 140 0.26 -1.23 -3.49
N GLU A 141 -0.19 -0.44 -4.46
CA GLU A 141 -0.26 -0.85 -5.87
C GLU A 141 1.14 -1.12 -6.45
N GLU A 142 2.14 -0.31 -6.09
CA GLU A 142 3.55 -0.54 -6.45
C GLU A 142 4.07 -1.86 -5.85
N ILE A 143 3.82 -2.11 -4.57
CA ILE A 143 4.23 -3.36 -3.90
C ILE A 143 3.52 -4.58 -4.50
N GLU A 144 2.23 -4.46 -4.87
CA GLU A 144 1.51 -5.53 -5.56
C GLU A 144 2.06 -5.82 -6.96
N ALA A 145 2.56 -4.80 -7.67
CA ALA A 145 3.23 -4.99 -8.95
C ALA A 145 4.57 -5.73 -8.77
N GLU A 146 5.37 -5.35 -7.75
CA GLU A 146 6.61 -6.04 -7.41
C GLU A 146 6.38 -7.49 -6.98
N ARG A 147 5.37 -7.74 -6.15
CA ARG A 147 4.95 -9.09 -5.73
C ARG A 147 4.65 -9.97 -6.94
N ARG A 148 3.83 -9.49 -7.88
CA ARG A 148 3.48 -10.23 -9.11
C ARG A 148 4.71 -10.56 -9.94
N SER A 149 5.66 -9.63 -10.05
CA SER A 149 6.95 -9.85 -10.72
C SER A 149 7.77 -10.95 -10.04
N LEU A 150 7.89 -10.90 -8.71
CA LEU A 150 8.61 -11.92 -7.93
C LEU A 150 7.95 -13.30 -8.04
N GLU A 151 6.61 -13.38 -7.96
CA GLU A 151 5.87 -14.62 -8.14
C GLU A 151 6.05 -15.22 -9.54
N GLN A 152 6.11 -14.38 -10.58
CA GLN A 152 6.41 -14.83 -11.93
C GLN A 152 7.84 -15.38 -12.03
N LYS A 153 8.84 -14.67 -11.47
CA LYS A 153 10.23 -15.15 -11.42
C LYS A 153 10.36 -16.48 -10.69
N ILE A 154 9.63 -16.67 -9.58
CA ILE A 154 9.59 -17.95 -8.84
C ILE A 154 8.96 -19.07 -9.68
N ARG A 155 7.85 -18.79 -10.37
CA ARG A 155 7.21 -19.76 -11.28
C ARG A 155 8.13 -20.16 -12.43
N GLU A 156 8.81 -19.21 -13.04
CA GLU A 156 9.79 -19.48 -14.10
C GLU A 156 10.99 -20.28 -13.61
N ALA A 157 11.48 -19.98 -12.39
CA ALA A 157 12.58 -20.71 -11.76
C ALA A 157 12.20 -22.14 -11.32
N SER A 158 10.92 -22.38 -10.98
CA SER A 158 10.44 -23.69 -10.49
C SER A 158 9.92 -24.63 -11.58
N ARG A 159 9.72 -24.17 -12.82
CA ARG A 159 9.19 -24.98 -13.93
C ARG A 159 10.21 -25.90 -14.60
N VAL A 160 11.26 -26.33 -13.88
CA VAL A 160 12.35 -27.18 -14.38
C VAL A 160 12.48 -28.45 -13.56
#